data_AF-A0A9W8TCG0-F1
#
_entry.id   AF-A0A9W8TCG0-F1
#
_cell.length_a   1.000
_cell.length_b   1.000
_cell.length_c   1.000
_cell.angle_alpha   90.00
_cell.angle_beta   90.00
_cell.angle_gamma   90.00
#
_symmetry.space_group_name_H-M   'P 1'
#
loop_
_entity.id
_entity.type
_entity.pdbx_description
1 polymer ?
#
loop_
_entity_poly.entity_id
_entity_poly.type
_entity_poly.pdbx_seq_one_letter_code
_entity_poly.pdbx_strand_id
1 'polypeptide(L)'
;MAIQESGKSKSVLDYLNDWGSASLPPSLLATLVTALHARPPSLPLFIFTPPLLFSSYLNLSGYPTGSAGLTAAWSGLYALLALRRRQPFRGRFSIRGIVRGTAIGLGTANCIAGGWVYFNGDFEKDAEERVERNRWGDRD
;
A
#
# COMPACT_ATOMS: atom_id res chain seq x y z
N MET A 1 18.82 -22.00 7.98
CA MET A 1 18.98 -21.01 9.06
C MET A 1 17.62 -20.88 9.71
N ALA A 2 17.50 -21.26 10.98
CA ALA A 2 16.24 -21.52 11.65
C ALA A 2 15.35 -20.26 11.70
N ILE A 3 14.10 -20.41 11.28
CA ILE A 3 13.02 -19.45 11.58
C ILE A 3 12.78 -19.56 13.07
N GLN A 4 13.35 -18.63 13.83
CA GLN A 4 13.08 -18.51 15.25
C GLN A 4 11.72 -17.84 15.39
N GLU A 5 10.65 -18.64 15.44
CA GLU A 5 9.35 -18.17 15.92
C GLU A 5 9.47 -17.85 17.41
N SER A 6 9.76 -16.59 17.70
CA SER A 6 9.59 -16.03 19.03
C SER A 6 8.09 -16.02 19.32
N GLY A 7 7.63 -16.88 20.24
CA GLY A 7 6.25 -17.01 20.69
C GLY A 7 5.75 -15.81 21.51
N LYS A 8 5.97 -14.59 21.02
CA LYS A 8 5.39 -13.36 21.56
C LYS A 8 4.29 -12.93 20.59
N SER A 9 3.05 -12.84 21.09
CA SER A 9 1.93 -12.33 20.29
C SER A 9 2.28 -10.94 19.76
N LYS A 10 2.32 -10.78 18.44
CA LYS A 10 2.53 -9.48 17.80
C LYS A 10 1.48 -8.49 18.26
N SER A 11 1.92 -7.27 18.60
CA SER A 11 1.01 -6.17 18.89
C SER A 11 0.29 -5.73 17.62
N VAL A 12 -0.89 -5.12 17.75
CA VAL A 12 -1.61 -4.51 16.63
C VAL A 12 -0.73 -3.46 15.91
N LEU A 13 0.13 -2.76 16.67
CA LEU A 13 1.07 -1.79 16.12
C LEU A 13 2.17 -2.46 15.29
N ASP A 14 2.62 -3.66 15.67
CA ASP A 14 3.61 -4.43 14.91
C ASP A 14 3.03 -4.86 13.57
N TYR A 15 1.77 -5.32 13.56
CA TYR A 15 1.06 -5.63 12.31
C TYR A 15 0.87 -4.41 11.41
N LEU A 16 0.56 -3.24 11.97
CA LEU A 16 0.45 -2.01 11.19
C LEU A 16 1.81 -1.59 10.62
N ASN A 17 2.88 -1.74 11.38
CA ASN A 17 4.23 -1.44 10.91
C ASN A 17 4.67 -2.40 9.79
N ASP A 18 4.50 -3.72 10.01
CA ASP A 18 4.79 -4.76 9.03
C ASP A 18 3.98 -4.54 7.73
N TRP A 19 2.70 -4.19 7.87
CA TRP A 19 1.84 -3.96 6.72
C TRP A 19 2.21 -2.67 5.99
N GLY A 20 2.44 -1.56 6.70
CA GLY A 20 2.73 -0.27 6.09
C GLY A 20 4.11 -0.19 5.43
N SER A 21 5.06 -1.00 5.90
CA SER A 21 6.43 -1.07 5.37
C SER A 21 6.58 -2.09 4.24
N ALA A 22 5.55 -2.86 3.91
CA ALA A 22 5.59 -3.83 2.82
C ALA A 22 5.27 -3.19 1.45
N SER A 23 5.79 -3.81 0.37
CA SER A 23 5.50 -3.44 -1.03
C SER A 23 4.18 -4.00 -1.56
N LEU A 24 3.65 -5.04 -0.92
CA LEU A 24 2.43 -5.74 -1.34
C LEU A 24 1.12 -4.93 -1.20
N PRO A 25 0.88 -4.17 -0.12
CA PRO A 25 -0.37 -3.43 0.05
C PRO A 25 -0.73 -2.48 -1.11
N PRO A 26 0.17 -1.62 -1.62
CA PRO A 26 -0.17 -0.74 -2.75
C PRO A 26 -0.35 -1.49 -4.07
N SER A 27 0.40 -2.57 -4.31
CA SER A 27 0.24 -3.38 -5.53
C SER A 27 -1.08 -4.15 -5.54
N LEU A 28 -1.51 -4.72 -4.40
CA LEU A 28 -2.83 -5.33 -4.25
C LEU A 28 -3.95 -4.34 -4.53
N LEU A 29 -3.85 -3.11 -4.01
CA LEU A 29 -4.83 -2.06 -4.29
C LEU A 29 -4.85 -1.73 -5.80
N ALA A 30 -3.69 -1.59 -6.43
CA ALA A 30 -3.57 -1.36 -7.87
C ALA A 30 -4.24 -2.48 -8.69
N THR A 31 -4.10 -3.73 -8.29
CA THR A 31 -4.78 -4.87 -8.91
C THR A 31 -6.30 -4.77 -8.76
N LEU A 32 -6.82 -4.42 -7.57
CA LEU A 32 -8.26 -4.24 -7.37
C LEU A 32 -8.83 -3.07 -8.17
N VAL A 33 -8.10 -1.94 -8.24
CA VAL A 33 -8.47 -0.78 -9.08
C VAL A 33 -8.55 -1.21 -10.54
N THR A 34 -7.57 -1.98 -10.99
CA THR A 34 -7.52 -2.52 -12.35
C THR A 34 -8.72 -3.43 -12.63
N ALA A 35 -8.99 -4.40 -11.75
CA ALA A 35 -10.15 -5.29 -11.88
C ALA A 35 -11.48 -4.53 -11.94
N LEU A 36 -11.60 -3.42 -11.20
CA LEU A 36 -12.82 -2.59 -11.20
C LEU A 36 -12.95 -1.71 -12.44
N HIS A 37 -11.84 -1.18 -12.98
CA HIS A 37 -11.88 -0.08 -13.94
C HIS A 37 -11.28 -0.41 -15.31
N ALA A 38 -10.86 -1.66 -15.56
CA ALA A 38 -10.33 -2.08 -16.86
C ALA A 38 -11.41 -2.28 -17.93
N ARG A 39 -12.69 -2.50 -17.55
CA ARG A 39 -13.75 -2.82 -18.51
C ARG A 39 -15.10 -2.15 -18.17
N PRO A 40 -15.52 -1.12 -18.93
CA PRO A 40 -14.69 -0.30 -19.84
C PRO A 40 -13.59 0.47 -19.09
N PRO A 41 -12.45 0.80 -19.74
CA PRO A 41 -11.40 1.62 -19.15
C PRO A 41 -11.96 2.96 -18.71
N SER A 42 -11.60 3.39 -17.50
CA SER A 42 -12.11 4.65 -16.92
C SER A 42 -11.02 5.40 -16.17
N LEU A 43 -11.22 6.70 -15.95
CA LEU A 43 -10.23 7.59 -15.34
C LEU A 43 -9.55 7.07 -14.06
N PRO A 44 -10.25 6.40 -13.10
CA PRO A 44 -9.60 5.88 -11.91
C PRO A 44 -8.47 4.88 -12.22
N LEU A 45 -8.57 4.11 -13.31
CA LEU A 45 -7.52 3.19 -13.73
C LEU A 45 -6.20 3.93 -13.97
N PHE A 46 -6.26 5.02 -14.74
CA PHE A 46 -5.08 5.76 -15.17
C PHE A 46 -4.51 6.66 -14.08
N ILE A 47 -5.34 7.12 -13.14
CA ILE A 47 -4.92 8.02 -12.07
C ILE A 47 -4.33 7.25 -10.88
N PHE A 48 -4.97 6.14 -10.46
CA PHE A 48 -4.57 5.47 -9.22
C PHE A 48 -3.56 4.34 -9.42
N THR A 49 -3.62 3.62 -10.54
CA THR A 49 -2.77 2.45 -10.76
C THR A 49 -1.28 2.81 -10.87
N PRO A 50 -0.85 3.80 -11.69
CA PRO A 50 0.57 4.13 -11.81
C PRO A 50 1.24 4.54 -10.50
N PRO A 51 0.70 5.48 -9.69
CA PRO A 51 1.36 5.89 -8.45
C PRO A 51 1.36 4.79 -7.37
N LEU A 52 0.35 3.92 -7.34
CA LEU A 52 0.33 2.77 -6.43
C LEU A 52 1.40 1.73 -6.80
N LEU A 53 1.56 1.41 -8.09
CA LEU A 53 2.65 0.54 -8.54
C LEU A 53 4.02 1.19 -8.32
N PHE A 54 4.13 2.50 -8.53
CA PHE A 54 5.35 3.24 -8.24
C PHE A 54 5.72 3.21 -6.76
N SER A 55 4.74 3.31 -5.86
CA SER A 55 4.96 3.14 -4.42
C SER A 55 5.49 1.75 -4.08
N SER A 56 4.91 0.69 -4.68
CA SER A 56 5.43 -0.67 -4.55
C SER A 56 6.88 -0.79 -5.05
N TYR A 57 7.23 -0.11 -6.15
CA TYR A 57 8.58 -0.08 -6.67
C TYR A 57 9.55 0.61 -5.70
N LEU A 58 9.20 1.80 -5.19
CA LEU A 58 10.05 2.53 -4.24
C LEU A 58 10.36 1.72 -2.99
N ASN A 59 9.37 0.97 -2.49
CA ASN A 59 9.57 0.07 -1.37
C ASN A 59 10.65 -0.98 -1.68
N LEU A 60 10.56 -1.64 -2.84
CA LEU A 60 11.55 -2.61 -3.31
C LEU A 60 12.91 -1.98 -3.61
N SER A 61 12.96 -0.71 -4.03
CA SER A 61 14.20 0.05 -4.21
C SER A 61 14.87 0.46 -2.88
N GLY A 62 14.25 0.16 -1.74
CA GLY A 62 14.77 0.48 -0.41
C GLY A 62 14.41 1.87 0.09
N TYR A 63 13.27 2.41 -0.33
CA TYR A 63 12.67 3.62 0.25
C TYR A 63 11.37 3.25 0.98
N PRO A 64 11.40 2.40 2.03
CA PRO A 64 10.19 1.96 2.72
C PRO A 64 9.42 3.13 3.33
N THR A 65 10.07 4.09 3.98
CA THR A 65 9.38 5.26 4.58
C THR A 65 8.70 6.13 3.52
N GLY A 66 9.43 6.49 2.45
CA GLY A 66 8.87 7.27 1.34
C GLY A 66 7.75 6.54 0.60
N SER A 67 7.90 5.23 0.41
CA SER A 67 6.87 4.39 -0.20
C SER A 67 5.61 4.31 0.66
N ALA A 68 5.74 4.18 1.97
CA ALA A 68 4.62 4.12 2.92
C ALA A 68 3.79 5.41 2.88
N GLY A 69 4.45 6.58 2.81
CA GLY A 69 3.78 7.88 2.65
C GLY A 69 3.00 7.99 1.34
N LEU A 70 3.60 7.59 0.22
CA LEU A 70 2.91 7.55 -1.07
C LEU A 70 1.74 6.57 -1.08
N THR A 71 1.93 5.37 -0.51
CA THR A 71 0.86 4.38 -0.32
C THR A 71 -0.27 4.99 0.48
N ALA A 72 0.02 5.67 1.59
CA ALA A 72 -0.98 6.24 2.46
C ALA A 72 -1.81 7.30 1.74
N ALA A 73 -1.16 8.25 1.07
CA ALA A 73 -1.80 9.34 0.34
C ALA A 73 -2.71 8.83 -0.78
N TRP A 74 -2.19 7.96 -1.66
CA TRP A 74 -2.94 7.49 -2.83
C TRP A 74 -4.03 6.49 -2.48
N SER A 75 -3.78 5.60 -1.52
CA SER A 75 -4.77 4.63 -1.04
C SER A 75 -5.91 5.32 -0.29
N GLY A 76 -5.57 6.31 0.56
CA GLY A 76 -6.54 7.14 1.25
C GLY A 76 -7.38 7.97 0.28
N LEU A 77 -6.75 8.62 -0.70
CA LEU A 77 -7.47 9.38 -1.73
C LEU A 77 -8.44 8.50 -2.53
N TYR A 78 -8.00 7.31 -2.94
CA TYR A 78 -8.87 6.34 -3.60
C TYR A 78 -10.08 5.99 -2.73
N ALA A 79 -9.84 5.62 -1.46
CA ALA A 79 -10.91 5.25 -0.52
C ALA A 79 -11.91 6.39 -0.31
N LEU A 80 -11.44 7.63 -0.12
CA LEU A 80 -12.29 8.81 0.04
C LEU A 80 -13.17 9.07 -1.19
N LEU A 81 -12.58 9.06 -2.39
CA LEU A 81 -13.35 9.28 -3.62
C LEU A 81 -14.30 8.12 -3.93
N ALA A 82 -13.88 6.89 -3.64
CA ALA A 82 -14.73 5.72 -3.80
C ALA A 82 -15.92 5.81 -2.84
N LEU A 83 -15.73 6.14 -1.55
CA LEU A 83 -16.80 6.32 -0.57
C LEU A 83 -17.79 7.43 -0.95
N ARG A 84 -17.32 8.51 -1.56
CA ARG A 84 -18.18 9.63 -2.01
C ARG A 84 -19.21 9.21 -3.08
N ARG A 85 -18.97 8.14 -3.84
CA ARG A 85 -19.91 7.68 -4.88
C ARG A 85 -21.14 7.00 -4.27
N ARG A 86 -22.32 7.60 -4.49
CA ARG A 86 -23.63 7.00 -4.15
C ARG A 86 -23.87 5.75 -4.99
N GLN A 87 -24.20 4.63 -4.34
CA GLN A 87 -24.52 3.36 -4.99
C GLN A 87 -25.92 2.87 -4.55
N PRO A 88 -26.77 2.42 -5.49
CA PRO A 88 -28.06 1.83 -5.16
C PRO A 88 -27.85 0.58 -4.30
N PHE A 89 -28.75 0.30 -3.35
CA PHE A 89 -28.60 -0.81 -2.40
C PHE A 89 -28.38 -2.17 -3.08
N ARG A 90 -29.05 -2.43 -4.22
CA ARG A 90 -28.84 -3.63 -5.05
C ARG A 90 -27.43 -3.77 -5.62
N GLY A 91 -26.76 -2.65 -5.93
CA GLY A 91 -25.39 -2.67 -6.46
C GLY A 91 -24.34 -3.04 -5.41
N ARG A 92 -24.65 -2.88 -4.12
CA ARG A 92 -23.73 -3.15 -3.00
C ARG A 92 -23.49 -4.64 -2.77
N PHE A 93 -24.49 -5.48 -3.03
CA PHE A 93 -24.42 -6.94 -2.88
C PHE A 93 -24.02 -7.68 -4.16
N SER A 94 -23.60 -6.96 -5.20
CA SER A 94 -23.05 -7.58 -6.41
C SER A 94 -21.57 -7.95 -6.22
N ILE A 95 -21.05 -8.87 -7.05
CA ILE A 95 -19.60 -9.19 -7.09
C ILE A 95 -18.77 -7.90 -7.23
N ARG A 96 -19.20 -6.99 -8.11
CA ARG A 96 -18.55 -5.69 -8.31
C ARG A 96 -18.62 -4.80 -7.07
N GLY A 97 -19.72 -4.90 -6.31
CA GLY A 97 -19.89 -4.26 -5.01
C GLY A 97 -18.91 -4.79 -3.96
N ILE A 98 -18.69 -6.11 -3.91
CA ILE A 98 -17.72 -6.76 -3.01
C ILE A 98 -16.29 -6.32 -3.36
N VAL A 99 -15.90 -6.37 -4.63
CA VAL A 99 -14.55 -5.92 -5.07
C VAL A 99 -14.34 -4.45 -4.73
N ARG A 100 -15.34 -3.60 -4.95
CA ARG A 100 -15.27 -2.17 -4.56
C ARG A 100 -15.17 -1.99 -3.06
N GLY A 101 -15.96 -2.73 -2.27
CA GLY A 101 -15.90 -2.69 -0.81
C GLY A 101 -14.53 -3.12 -0.29
N THR A 102 -13.97 -4.17 -0.88
CA THR A 102 -12.61 -4.65 -0.58
C THR A 102 -11.56 -3.61 -0.94
N ALA A 103 -11.68 -2.97 -2.12
CA ALA A 103 -10.74 -1.92 -2.54
C ALA A 103 -10.80 -0.70 -1.63
N ILE A 104 -11.99 -0.32 -1.15
CA ILE A 104 -12.15 0.75 -0.15
C ILE A 104 -11.52 0.34 1.17
N GLY A 105 -11.84 -0.85 1.69
CA GLY A 105 -11.32 -1.34 2.96
C GLY A 105 -9.79 -1.45 2.96
N LEU A 106 -9.23 -2.04 1.90
CA LEU A 106 -7.79 -2.11 1.69
C LEU A 106 -7.18 -0.71 1.57
N GLY A 107 -7.81 0.19 0.81
CA GLY A 107 -7.34 1.56 0.66
C GLY A 107 -7.27 2.32 2.00
N THR A 108 -8.29 2.14 2.84
CA THR A 108 -8.33 2.70 4.20
C THR A 108 -7.27 2.07 5.11
N ALA A 109 -7.11 0.74 5.08
CA ALA A 109 -6.08 0.06 5.86
C ALA A 109 -4.67 0.50 5.47
N ASN A 110 -4.40 0.60 4.16
CA ASN A 110 -3.14 1.11 3.61
C ASN A 110 -2.89 2.57 4.01
N CYS A 111 -3.94 3.40 4.03
CA CYS A 111 -3.84 4.79 4.51
C CYS A 111 -3.36 4.85 5.97
N ILE A 112 -3.97 4.05 6.85
CA ILE A 112 -3.64 4.04 8.27
C ILE A 112 -2.25 3.45 8.51
N ALA A 113 -1.97 2.28 7.94
CA ALA A 113 -0.69 1.59 8.12
C ALA A 113 0.48 2.34 7.48
N GLY A 114 0.31 2.79 6.23
CA GLY A 114 1.33 3.59 5.54
C GLY A 114 1.55 4.93 6.22
N GLY A 115 0.48 5.56 6.73
CA GLY A 115 0.58 6.79 7.53
C GLY A 115 1.34 6.56 8.83
N TRP A 116 1.06 5.46 9.53
CA TRP A 116 1.78 5.07 10.73
C TRP A 116 3.28 4.88 10.48
N VAL A 117 3.65 4.16 9.42
CA VAL A 117 5.05 3.94 9.04
C VAL A 117 5.71 5.23 8.57
N TYR A 118 5.01 6.09 7.83
CA TYR A 118 5.56 7.36 7.39
C TYR A 118 5.86 8.31 8.57
N PHE A 119 4.95 8.40 9.54
CA PHE A 119 5.14 9.28 10.70
C PHE A 119 6.20 8.76 11.68
N ASN A 120 6.39 7.45 11.79
CA ASN A 120 7.40 6.83 12.66
C ASN A 120 8.67 6.40 11.91
N GLY A 121 8.75 6.68 10.61
CA GLY A 121 9.85 6.23 9.76
C GLY A 121 11.04 7.16 9.81
N ASP A 122 12.18 6.65 9.37
CA ASP A 122 13.46 7.36 9.39
C ASP A 122 14.13 7.26 8.01
N PHE A 123 14.22 8.39 7.32
CA PHE A 123 14.82 8.47 5.99
C PHE A 123 16.34 8.28 5.99
N GLU A 124 17.00 8.59 7.11
CA GLU A 124 18.45 8.42 7.26
C GLU A 124 18.77 6.93 7.41
N LYS A 125 18.01 6.23 8.27
CA LYS A 125 18.09 4.77 8.39
C LYS A 125 17.81 4.07 7.06
N ASP A 126 16.79 4.50 6.31
CA ASP A 126 16.52 3.96 4.97
C ASP A 126 17.71 4.18 4.00
N ALA A 127 18.49 5.25 4.18
CA ALA A 127 19.68 5.50 3.37
C ALA A 127 20.85 4.60 3.77
N GLU A 128 21.09 4.42 5.07
CA GLU A 128 22.09 3.50 5.59
C GLU A 128 21.83 2.06 5.12
N GLU A 129 20.59 1.57 5.27
CA GLU A 129 20.20 0.23 4.82
C GLU A 129 20.37 0.03 3.31
N ARG A 130 20.18 1.08 2.49
CA ARG A 130 20.46 1.02 1.05
C ARG A 130 21.95 0.87 0.76
N VAL A 131 22.80 1.55 1.52
CA VAL A 131 24.26 1.42 1.40
C VAL A 131 24.70 0.04 1.86
N GLU A 132 24.17 -0.48 2.97
CA GLU A 132 24.48 -1.82 3.48
C GLU A 132 24.01 -2.93 2.52
N ARG A 133 22.83 -2.80 1.91
CA ARG A 133 22.36 -3.73 0.88
C ARG A 133 23.14 -3.66 -0.42
N ASN A 134 23.93 -2.61 -0.63
CA ASN A 134 24.69 -2.43 -1.86
C ASN A 134 25.88 -3.38 -1.88
N ARG A 135 25.60 -4.65 -2.21
CA ARG A 135 26.58 -5.74 -2.26
C ARG A 135 27.69 -5.49 -3.30
N TRP A 136 27.47 -4.60 -4.26
CA TRP A 136 28.29 -4.43 -5.46
C TRP A 136 28.69 -2.99 -5.77
N GLY A 137 28.41 -2.02 -4.89
CA GLY A 137 28.78 -0.63 -5.14
C GLY A 137 29.91 -0.17 -4.24
N ASP A 138 30.95 0.36 -4.88
CA ASP A 138 32.01 1.09 -4.19
C ASP A 138 31.45 2.34 -3.50
N ARG A 139 32.05 2.66 -2.35
CA ARG A 139 31.82 3.91 -1.63
C ARG A 139 32.63 5.00 -2.32
N ASP A 140 32.07 5.56 -3.40
CA ASP A 140 32.57 6.79 -4.02
C ASP A 140 31.71 7.99 -3.61
#